data_AF-A0A4S2JCT1-F1
#
_entry.id   AF-A0A4S2JCT1-F1
#
_cell.length_a   1.000
_cell.length_b   1.000
_cell.length_c   1.000
_cell.angle_alpha   90.00
_cell.angle_beta   90.00
_cell.angle_gamma   90.00
#
_symmetry.space_group_name_H-M   'P 1'
#
loop_
_entity.id
_entity.type
_entity.pdbx_description
1 polymer ?
#
loop_
_entity_poly.entity_id
_entity_poly.type
_entity_poly.pdbx_seq_one_letter_code
_entity_poly.pdbx_strand_id
1 'polypeptide(L)'
;MRPIASSTENAHSPVLFPNSPVARIVFIPSQSNKRWSEYDGKFSIHCGAVDSLGRVHNYCGRRGLRTDEVGWADALIINLATVLNSLKIQSRMWDIAIHECSENLLRGHSADLHLHTDEERFDCLDFLVDIVRQLVPGTRIDRLELSGLLANKLTYLT
;
A
#
# COMPACT_ATOMS: atom_id res chain seq x y z
N MET A 1 18.02 27.47 1.91
CA MET A 1 17.39 26.60 0.88
C MET A 1 16.30 25.80 1.57
N ARG A 2 15.04 25.93 1.14
CA ARG A 2 13.96 25.03 1.60
C ARG A 2 14.21 23.64 0.99
N PRO A 3 13.98 22.53 1.71
CA PRO A 3 14.00 21.22 1.09
C PRO A 3 12.94 21.21 -0.02
N ILE A 4 13.30 20.71 -1.20
CA ILE A 4 12.32 20.34 -2.21
C ILE A 4 11.50 19.24 -1.55
N ALA A 5 10.22 19.50 -1.29
CA ALA A 5 9.28 18.49 -0.79
C ALA A 5 9.46 17.23 -1.64
N SER A 6 9.80 16.11 -1.00
CA SER A 6 10.05 14.90 -1.78
C SER A 6 8.72 14.52 -2.45
N SER A 7 8.77 14.08 -3.71
CA SER A 7 7.59 13.69 -4.51
C SER A 7 6.84 12.46 -3.94
N THR A 8 7.09 12.11 -2.68
CA THR A 8 6.57 10.96 -1.94
C THR A 8 5.78 11.39 -0.70
N GLU A 9 5.61 12.69 -0.42
CA GLU A 9 4.86 13.19 0.74
C GLU A 9 3.34 13.17 0.55
N ASN A 10 2.86 13.00 -0.68
CA ASN A 10 1.45 12.87 -1.00
C ASN A 10 1.21 11.66 -1.90
N ALA A 11 0.21 10.82 -1.55
CA ALA A 11 -0.13 9.61 -2.28
C ALA A 11 -0.51 9.94 -3.73
N HIS A 12 -1.19 11.06 -3.95
CA HIS A 12 -1.68 11.47 -5.26
C HIS A 12 -0.66 12.24 -6.11
N SER A 13 0.57 12.39 -5.64
CA SER A 13 1.64 12.94 -6.47
C SER A 13 2.11 11.91 -7.50
N PRO A 14 2.19 12.23 -8.79
CA PRO A 14 2.67 11.30 -9.80
C PRO A 14 4.19 11.10 -9.73
N VAL A 15 4.65 9.93 -10.17
CA VAL A 15 6.07 9.60 -10.37
C VAL A 15 6.40 9.80 -11.84
N LEU A 16 7.20 10.81 -12.15
CA LEU A 16 7.48 11.20 -13.54
C LEU A 16 8.42 10.26 -14.29
N PHE A 17 9.19 9.45 -13.56
CA PHE A 17 10.28 8.65 -14.11
C PHE A 17 10.05 7.16 -13.79
N PRO A 18 9.60 6.34 -14.76
CA PRO A 18 9.22 4.94 -14.55
C PRO A 18 10.32 4.04 -13.98
N ASN A 19 11.59 4.41 -14.20
CA ASN A 19 12.76 3.68 -13.71
C ASN A 19 13.23 4.14 -12.32
N SER A 20 12.55 5.11 -11.71
CA SER A 20 12.90 5.57 -10.36
C SER A 20 12.65 4.46 -9.33
N PRO A 21 13.47 4.38 -8.28
CA PRO A 21 13.28 3.45 -7.18
C PRO A 21 12.16 3.95 -6.25
N VAL A 22 10.92 3.89 -6.75
CA VAL A 22 9.73 4.34 -6.03
C VAL A 22 8.69 3.23 -6.06
N ALA A 23 8.33 2.75 -4.88
CA ALA A 23 7.27 1.77 -4.65
C ALA A 23 6.53 2.22 -3.39
N ARG A 24 5.37 2.85 -3.54
CA ARG A 24 4.69 3.55 -2.45
C ARG A 24 3.56 2.72 -1.88
N ILE A 25 3.59 2.53 -0.57
CA ILE A 25 2.43 2.10 0.21
C ILE A 25 1.97 3.27 1.07
N VAL A 26 0.67 3.34 1.33
CA VAL A 26 0.04 4.43 2.06
C VAL A 26 -0.86 3.90 3.18
N PHE A 27 -0.89 4.61 4.30
CA PHE A 27 -1.66 4.27 5.49
C PHE A 27 -2.47 5.46 5.99
N ILE A 28 -3.74 5.22 6.34
CA ILE A 28 -4.63 6.20 6.97
C ILE A 28 -5.30 5.59 8.20
N PRO A 29 -5.73 6.41 9.17
CA PRO A 29 -6.65 5.94 10.20
C PRO A 29 -7.94 5.42 9.56
N SER A 30 -8.47 4.29 10.04
CA SER A 30 -9.75 3.75 9.55
C SER A 30 -10.96 4.63 9.90
N GLN A 31 -10.80 5.56 10.84
CA GLN A 31 -11.82 6.53 11.21
C GLN A 31 -11.77 7.74 10.27
N SER A 32 -12.88 8.02 9.57
CA SER A 32 -12.96 9.04 8.53
C SER A 32 -12.75 10.48 9.01
N ASN A 33 -12.85 10.74 10.31
CA ASN A 33 -12.63 12.06 10.92
C ASN A 33 -11.25 12.20 11.56
N LYS A 34 -10.36 11.22 11.41
CA LYS A 34 -9.02 11.23 11.98
C LYS A 34 -7.97 11.43 10.91
N ARG A 35 -7.02 12.31 11.22
CA ARG A 35 -5.84 12.60 10.40
C ARG A 35 -4.68 11.71 10.84
N TRP A 36 -3.73 11.42 9.95
CA TRP A 36 -2.56 10.64 10.36
C TRP A 36 -1.77 11.35 11.47
N SER A 37 -1.68 12.68 11.40
CA SER A 37 -1.05 13.51 12.43
C SER A 37 -1.67 13.38 13.83
N GLU A 38 -2.89 12.82 13.93
CA GLU A 38 -3.61 12.61 15.19
C GLU A 38 -3.57 11.14 15.66
N TYR A 39 -2.80 10.29 14.98
CA TYR A 39 -2.73 8.87 15.30
C TYR A 39 -2.06 8.62 16.66
N ASP A 40 -2.81 8.04 17.60
CA ASP A 40 -2.39 7.77 18.97
C ASP A 40 -2.21 6.27 19.29
N GLY A 41 -2.21 5.43 18.25
CA GLY A 41 -2.10 3.97 18.38
C GLY A 41 -3.40 3.25 18.77
N LYS A 42 -4.51 3.95 19.02
CA LYS A 42 -5.75 3.33 19.54
C LYS A 42 -6.75 2.90 18.49
N PHE A 43 -6.54 3.27 17.23
CA PHE A 43 -7.47 2.98 16.15
C PHE A 43 -6.82 2.11 15.08
N SER A 44 -7.64 1.35 14.36
CA SER A 44 -7.16 0.54 13.24
C SER A 44 -6.69 1.43 12.10
N ILE A 45 -5.77 0.88 11.30
CA ILE A 45 -5.18 1.54 10.13
C ILE A 45 -5.71 0.85 8.88
N HIS A 46 -6.07 1.63 7.87
CA HIS A 46 -6.36 1.17 6.52
C HIS A 46 -5.16 1.48 5.62
N CYS A 47 -4.92 0.67 4.59
CA CYS A 47 -3.77 0.84 3.73
C CYS A 47 -4.04 0.56 2.26
N GLY A 48 -3.11 0.97 1.40
CA GLY A 48 -3.18 0.78 -0.04
C GLY A 48 -1.83 0.93 -0.73
N ALA A 49 -1.76 0.42 -1.97
CA ALA A 49 -0.63 0.57 -2.87
C ALA A 49 -0.85 1.77 -3.78
N VAL A 50 0.16 2.59 -3.98
CA VAL A 50 0.06 3.80 -4.80
C VAL A 50 0.81 3.59 -6.11
N ASP A 51 0.12 3.68 -7.23
CA ASP A 51 0.73 3.57 -8.56
C ASP A 51 1.50 4.85 -8.95
N SER A 52 2.19 4.80 -10.09
CA SER A 52 2.97 5.93 -10.63
C SER A 52 2.11 7.13 -11.02
N LEU A 53 0.81 6.94 -11.27
CA LEU A 53 -0.12 8.02 -11.57
C LEU A 53 -0.68 8.68 -10.30
N GLY A 54 -0.35 8.14 -9.12
CA GLY A 54 -0.84 8.63 -7.84
C GLY A 54 -2.21 8.08 -7.48
N ARG A 55 -2.65 6.97 -8.07
CA ARG A 55 -3.89 6.31 -7.65
C ARG A 55 -3.62 5.33 -6.52
N VAL A 56 -4.50 5.32 -5.53
CA VAL A 56 -4.42 4.42 -4.38
C VAL A 56 -5.30 3.21 -4.62
N HIS A 57 -4.67 2.06 -4.81
CA HIS A 57 -5.33 0.76 -4.91
C HIS A 57 -5.41 0.16 -3.51
N ASN A 58 -6.62 -0.11 -3.04
CA ASN A 58 -6.85 -0.67 -1.71
C ASN A 58 -7.95 -1.73 -1.73
N TYR A 59 -7.83 -2.70 -0.84
CA TYR A 59 -8.81 -3.77 -0.70
C TYR A 59 -9.53 -3.66 0.64
N CYS A 60 -10.84 -3.89 0.63
CA CYS A 60 -11.63 -4.03 1.85
C CYS A 60 -12.58 -5.20 1.68
N GLY A 61 -12.55 -6.22 2.55
CA GLY A 61 -13.38 -7.42 2.38
C GLY A 61 -14.89 -7.18 2.20
N ARG A 62 -15.43 -6.05 2.70
CA ARG A 62 -16.84 -5.68 2.47
C ARG A 62 -17.10 -4.94 1.15
N ARG A 63 -16.09 -4.28 0.60
CA ARG A 63 -16.22 -3.37 -0.56
C ARG A 63 -15.40 -3.81 -1.77
N GLY A 64 -14.62 -4.89 -1.63
CA GLY A 64 -13.68 -5.37 -2.64
C GLY A 64 -12.52 -4.42 -2.89
N LEU A 65 -11.91 -4.59 -4.06
CA LEU A 65 -10.86 -3.73 -4.59
C LEU A 65 -11.43 -2.36 -4.96
N ARG A 66 -10.69 -1.30 -4.62
CA ARG A 66 -11.00 0.08 -4.97
C ARG A 66 -9.76 0.81 -5.44
N THR A 67 -9.98 1.74 -6.37
CA THR A 67 -8.96 2.69 -6.83
C THR A 67 -9.44 4.10 -6.50
N ASP A 68 -8.72 4.77 -5.61
CA ASP A 68 -9.05 6.12 -5.16
C ASP A 68 -8.06 7.13 -5.80
N GLU A 69 -8.59 8.13 -6.50
CA GLU A 69 -7.83 9.25 -7.07
C GLU A 69 -7.82 10.50 -6.18
N VAL A 70 -8.62 10.45 -5.10
CA VAL A 70 -8.76 11.51 -4.09
C VAL A 70 -8.87 10.87 -2.70
N GLY A 71 -8.72 11.68 -1.65
CA GLY A 71 -8.54 11.19 -0.28
C GLY A 71 -7.07 11.10 0.05
N TRP A 72 -6.66 10.34 1.07
CA TRP A 72 -5.27 9.90 1.30
C TRP A 72 -4.15 10.96 1.34
N ALA A 73 -4.48 12.26 1.32
CA ALA A 73 -3.50 13.35 1.32
C ALA A 73 -2.87 13.56 2.71
N ASP A 74 -3.58 13.19 3.77
CA ASP A 74 -3.07 13.13 5.14
C ASP A 74 -2.87 11.67 5.54
N ALA A 75 -1.75 11.13 5.12
CA ALA A 75 -1.43 9.72 5.24
C ALA A 75 0.06 9.51 5.51
N LEU A 76 0.39 8.38 6.13
CA LEU A 76 1.77 7.93 6.16
C LEU A 76 2.09 7.21 4.86
N ILE A 77 3.13 7.67 4.18
CA ILE A 77 3.61 7.07 2.94
C ILE A 77 4.97 6.44 3.19
N ILE A 78 5.12 5.18 2.81
CA ILE A 78 6.37 4.45 2.87
C ILE A 78 6.80 4.12 1.45
N ASN A 79 8.01 4.57 1.07
CA ASN A 79 8.64 4.10 -0.16
C ASN A 79 9.38 2.78 0.12
N LEU A 80 8.75 1.66 -0.19
CA LEU A 80 9.29 0.31 -0.03
C LEU A 80 10.62 0.12 -0.74
N ALA A 81 10.86 0.78 -1.88
CA ALA A 81 12.13 0.66 -2.60
C ALA A 81 13.34 1.15 -1.76
N THR A 82 13.11 2.04 -0.79
CA THR A 82 14.15 2.53 0.16
C THR A 82 14.30 1.66 1.40
N VAL A 83 13.23 0.98 1.79
CA VAL A 83 13.20 0.13 2.99
C VAL A 83 13.77 -1.25 2.68
N LEU A 84 13.37 -1.76 1.52
CA LEU A 84 13.80 -3.05 0.99
C LEU A 84 15.07 -2.89 0.16
N ASN A 85 16.09 -2.19 0.70
CA ASN A 85 17.34 -1.72 0.07
C ASN A 85 18.03 -2.69 -0.92
N SER A 86 17.68 -3.98 -0.94
CA SER A 86 18.14 -5.01 -1.86
C SER A 86 17.36 -5.10 -3.19
N LEU A 87 16.16 -4.53 -3.33
CA LEU A 87 15.19 -5.01 -4.32
C LEU A 87 15.10 -4.20 -5.62
N LYS A 88 15.85 -3.10 -5.79
CA LYS A 88 15.86 -2.25 -7.02
C LYS A 88 14.46 -2.11 -7.66
N ILE A 89 13.43 -1.94 -6.84
CA ILE A 89 12.04 -1.92 -7.30
C ILE A 89 11.82 -0.61 -8.04
N GLN A 90 11.63 -0.70 -9.35
CA GLN A 90 11.32 0.46 -10.18
C GLN A 90 9.82 0.74 -10.16
N SER A 91 9.43 2.00 -10.30
CA SER A 91 8.01 2.40 -10.33
C SER A 91 7.19 1.62 -11.35
N ARG A 92 7.74 1.35 -12.53
CA ARG A 92 7.06 0.53 -13.55
C ARG A 92 6.81 -0.92 -13.10
N MET A 93 7.72 -1.50 -12.31
CA MET A 93 7.56 -2.87 -11.81
C MET A 93 6.46 -2.89 -10.75
N TRP A 94 6.48 -1.89 -9.86
CA TRP A 94 5.45 -1.67 -8.84
C TRP A 94 4.04 -1.57 -9.47
N ASP A 95 3.89 -0.78 -10.53
CA ASP A 95 2.61 -0.64 -11.24
C ASP A 95 2.13 -1.96 -11.86
N ILE A 96 3.03 -2.73 -12.47
CA ILE A 96 2.72 -4.05 -13.03
C ILE A 96 2.21 -4.99 -11.93
N ALA A 97 2.90 -5.04 -10.78
CA ALA A 97 2.49 -5.90 -9.66
C ALA A 97 1.15 -5.49 -9.05
N ILE A 98 0.87 -4.18 -8.94
CA ILE A 98 -0.45 -3.68 -8.52
C ILE A 98 -1.52 -4.18 -9.50
N HIS A 99 -1.29 -4.02 -10.80
CA HIS A 99 -2.25 -4.39 -11.83
C HIS A 99 -2.51 -5.90 -11.85
N GLU A 100 -1.46 -6.72 -11.84
CA GLU A 100 -1.58 -8.18 -11.85
C GLU A 100 -2.29 -8.70 -10.58
N CYS A 101 -1.94 -8.17 -9.40
CA CYS A 101 -2.64 -8.51 -8.15
C CYS A 101 -4.12 -8.13 -8.20
N SER A 102 -4.43 -6.93 -8.71
CA SER A 102 -5.79 -6.44 -8.88
C SER A 102 -6.63 -7.32 -9.80
N GLU A 103 -6.08 -7.68 -10.97
CA GLU A 103 -6.72 -8.57 -11.94
C GLU A 103 -6.95 -9.97 -11.37
N ASN A 104 -5.99 -10.51 -10.63
CA ASN A 104 -6.13 -11.82 -9.99
C ASN A 104 -7.24 -11.83 -8.95
N LEU A 105 -7.37 -10.77 -8.14
CA LEU A 105 -8.47 -10.62 -7.18
C LEU A 105 -9.83 -10.53 -7.89
N LEU A 106 -9.93 -9.74 -8.96
CA LEU A 106 -11.17 -9.62 -9.73
C LEU A 106 -11.60 -10.96 -10.36
N ARG A 107 -10.64 -11.74 -10.87
CA ARG A 107 -10.89 -13.07 -11.43
C ARG A 107 -11.28 -14.09 -10.35
N GLY A 108 -10.59 -14.08 -9.21
CA GLY A 108 -10.91 -14.95 -8.06
C GLY A 108 -12.32 -14.70 -7.52
N HIS A 109 -12.72 -13.43 -7.40
CA HIS A 109 -14.09 -13.06 -6.99
C HIS A 109 -15.18 -13.42 -8.01
N SER A 110 -14.84 -13.53 -9.30
CA SER A 110 -15.79 -13.97 -10.33
C SER A 110 -16.04 -15.48 -10.31
N ALA A 111 -15.14 -16.27 -9.70
CA ALA A 111 -15.22 -17.73 -9.73
C ALA A 111 -15.91 -18.33 -8.48
N ASP A 112 -15.93 -17.61 -7.36
CA ASP A 112 -16.45 -18.12 -6.08
C ASP A 112 -17.39 -17.13 -5.38
N LEU A 113 -18.69 -17.25 -5.66
CA LEU A 113 -19.73 -16.46 -5.00
C LEU A 113 -20.03 -16.91 -3.55
N HIS A 114 -19.35 -17.93 -3.02
CA HIS A 114 -19.73 -18.59 -1.77
C HIS A 114 -18.63 -18.85 -0.72
N LEU A 115 -17.40 -18.36 -0.87
CA LEU A 115 -16.28 -18.83 -0.03
C LEU A 115 -15.84 -17.94 1.16
N HIS A 116 -16.58 -16.89 1.54
CA HIS A 116 -16.19 -16.05 2.69
C HIS A 116 -17.22 -15.99 3.82
N THR A 117 -17.86 -17.12 4.10
CA THR A 117 -18.39 -17.40 5.44
C THR A 117 -17.33 -18.20 6.20
N ASP A 118 -16.58 -17.49 7.05
CA ASP A 118 -15.76 -17.99 8.19
C ASP A 118 -14.28 -18.39 8.07
N GLU A 119 -13.60 -18.31 6.92
CA GLU A 119 -12.13 -18.53 6.87
C GLU A 119 -11.36 -17.30 6.36
N GLU A 120 -10.50 -16.75 7.23
CA GLU A 120 -9.54 -15.64 7.06
C GLU A 120 -10.00 -14.46 6.20
N ARG A 121 -10.45 -13.38 6.87
CA ARG A 121 -10.83 -12.12 6.21
C ARG A 121 -9.62 -11.46 5.57
N PHE A 122 -9.36 -11.80 4.30
CA PHE A 122 -8.43 -11.07 3.45
C PHE A 122 -8.72 -9.55 3.54
N ASP A 123 -7.71 -8.77 3.89
CA ASP A 123 -7.82 -7.33 4.12
C ASP A 123 -6.82 -6.50 3.28
N CYS A 124 -6.79 -5.20 3.51
CA CYS A 124 -5.90 -4.29 2.80
C CYS A 124 -4.41 -4.63 2.95
N LEU A 125 -4.01 -5.21 4.08
CA LEU A 125 -2.63 -5.58 4.32
C LEU A 125 -2.27 -6.87 3.59
N ASP A 126 -3.19 -7.83 3.52
CA ASP A 126 -2.99 -9.05 2.71
C ASP A 126 -2.83 -8.69 1.22
N PHE A 127 -3.63 -7.75 0.73
CA PHE A 127 -3.47 -7.20 -0.62
C PHE A 127 -2.07 -6.60 -0.85
N LEU A 128 -1.53 -5.82 0.10
CA LEU A 128 -0.18 -5.30 -0.02
C LEU A 128 0.89 -6.41 0.00
N VAL A 129 0.71 -7.42 0.85
CA VAL A 129 1.63 -8.57 0.92
C VAL A 129 1.70 -9.28 -0.43
N ASP A 130 0.55 -9.51 -1.08
CA ASP A 130 0.51 -10.16 -2.39
C ASP A 130 1.20 -9.36 -3.48
N ILE A 131 1.01 -8.03 -3.53
CA ILE A 131 1.74 -7.15 -4.45
C ILE A 131 3.25 -7.27 -4.24
N VAL A 132 3.70 -7.20 -2.98
CA VAL A 132 5.14 -7.25 -2.66
C VAL A 132 5.74 -8.61 -3.04
N ARG A 133 5.01 -9.70 -2.82
CA ARG A 133 5.46 -11.05 -3.20
C ARG A 133 5.63 -11.25 -4.70
N GLN A 134 4.80 -10.59 -5.53
CA GLN A 134 4.96 -10.64 -6.99
C GLN A 134 6.26 -10.00 -7.47
N LEU A 135 6.70 -8.92 -6.81
CA LEU A 135 7.90 -8.19 -7.22
C LEU A 135 9.18 -8.94 -6.91
N VAL A 136 9.15 -9.79 -5.89
CA VAL A 136 10.35 -10.45 -5.41
C VAL A 136 10.04 -11.91 -5.11
N PRO A 137 10.00 -12.76 -6.15
CA PRO A 137 9.78 -14.19 -6.00
C PRO A 137 10.78 -14.79 -5.01
N GLY A 138 10.27 -15.43 -3.95
CA GLY A 138 11.09 -16.04 -2.89
C GLY A 138 11.40 -15.14 -1.70
N THR A 139 10.95 -13.88 -1.67
CA THR A 139 10.94 -13.12 -0.40
C THR A 139 9.92 -13.68 0.57
N ARG A 140 10.29 -13.67 1.86
CA ARG A 140 9.42 -14.07 2.97
C ARG A 140 8.55 -12.92 3.50
N ILE A 141 8.36 -11.86 2.71
CA ILE A 141 7.54 -10.73 3.15
C ILE A 141 6.11 -11.22 3.37
N ASP A 142 5.71 -11.18 4.63
CA ASP A 142 4.42 -11.55 5.15
C ASP A 142 3.80 -10.37 5.92
N ARG A 143 2.61 -10.57 6.48
CA ARG A 143 1.92 -9.54 7.27
C ARG A 143 2.79 -8.98 8.39
N LEU A 144 3.56 -9.83 9.08
CA LEU A 144 4.35 -9.44 10.24
C LEU A 144 5.52 -8.58 9.81
N GLU A 145 6.24 -8.98 8.75
CA GLU A 145 7.34 -8.20 8.19
C GLU A 145 6.85 -6.83 7.70
N LEU A 146 5.76 -6.78 6.93
CA LEU A 146 5.22 -5.53 6.40
C LEU A 146 4.69 -4.61 7.52
N SER A 147 4.03 -5.18 8.54
CA SER A 147 3.61 -4.44 9.74
C SER A 147 4.82 -3.93 10.55
N GLY A 148 5.90 -4.70 10.60
CA GLY A 148 7.16 -4.29 11.22
C GLY A 148 7.79 -3.09 10.52
N LEU A 149 7.73 -3.04 9.19
CA LEU A 149 8.17 -1.85 8.43
C LEU A 149 7.37 -0.60 8.80
N LEU A 150 6.05 -0.75 8.97
CA LEU A 150 5.16 0.31 9.45
C LEU A 150 5.53 0.74 10.88
N ALA A 151 5.69 -0.22 11.80
CA ALA A 151 6.02 0.03 13.20
C ALA A 151 7.35 0.78 13.34
N ASN A 152 8.37 0.36 12.58
CA ASN A 152 9.67 1.04 12.57
C ASN A 152 9.52 2.49 12.10
N LYS A 153 8.75 2.75 11.03
CA LYS A 153 8.51 4.12 10.55
C LYS A 153 7.74 4.97 11.56
N LEU A 154 6.80 4.39 12.29
CA LEU A 154 6.09 5.05 13.38
C LEU A 154 7.02 5.44 14.53
N THR A 155 8.03 4.63 14.85
CA THR A 155 8.97 4.93 15.95
C THR A 155 9.83 6.17 15.68
N TYR A 156 10.07 6.51 14.42
CA TYR A 156 10.82 7.71 14.02
C TYR A 156 9.96 8.98 13.92
N LEU A 157 8.65 8.88 14.17
CA LEU A 157 7.71 10.01 14.16
C LEU A 157 7.30 10.45 15.58
N THR A 158 7.67 9.69 16.62
CA THR A 158 7.46 10.00 18.04
C THR A 158 8.76 10.43 18.70
#